data_AF-B0TF13-F1
#
_entry.id   AF-B0TF13-F1
#
_cell.length_a   1.000
_cell.length_b   1.000
_cell.length_c   1.000
_cell.angle_alpha   90.00
_cell.angle_beta   90.00
_cell.angle_gamma   90.00
#
_symmetry.space_group_name_H-M   'P 1'
#
loop_
_entity.id
_entity.type
_entity.pdbx_description
1 polymer ?
#
loop_
_entity_poly.entity_id
_entity_poly.type
_entity_poly.pdbx_seq_one_letter_code
_entity_poly.pdbx_strand_id
1 'polypeptide(L)'
;MEKKPIRVVVAKPGLDGHDRGAKVVAQALRDAGMEVIYTGLRQTPAQIVEVAIQEDAQVVALSSLSGAHSALFPQVVEGLRAQGLKDVLVLGGGVIPDDDIPFLKEAGVAEIFTPGTDTRDIVAYIEEHFYGPKKKPEILHIDHVGIAVKDLKAAIAFYENVIGIKCTAIEEVPEQKVRVAFLPSGDAEVELLESTDPEGPIAKFIAKNGEGIQHVAYRVDDLEAKLEELKKAGVPLIDQKPRRGAGGADIAFLHPKGTFGHLVELCQRPGKLK
;
A
#
# COMPACT_ATOMS: atom_id res chain seq x y z
N MET A 1 10.02 -8.87 -18.06
CA MET A 1 9.66 -9.95 -17.11
C MET A 1 8.51 -10.71 -17.73
N GLU A 2 8.61 -12.03 -17.77
CA GLU A 2 7.50 -12.90 -18.17
C GLU A 2 6.34 -12.67 -17.19
N LYS A 3 5.11 -12.45 -17.69
CA LYS A 3 3.93 -12.36 -16.84
C LYS A 3 3.73 -13.72 -16.19
N LYS A 4 3.95 -13.83 -14.87
CA LYS A 4 3.56 -15.04 -14.13
C LYS A 4 2.04 -15.20 -14.26
N PRO A 5 1.53 -16.40 -14.59
CA PRO A 5 0.10 -16.63 -14.74
C PRO A 5 -0.64 -16.33 -13.44
N ILE A 6 -1.82 -15.71 -13.54
CA ILE A 6 -2.68 -15.41 -12.39
C ILE A 6 -3.38 -16.70 -11.96
N ARG A 7 -3.31 -17.04 -10.67
CA ARG A 7 -4.03 -18.20 -10.12
C ARG A 7 -5.43 -17.83 -9.64
N VAL A 8 -6.43 -18.49 -10.22
CA VAL A 8 -7.86 -18.21 -10.01
C VAL A 8 -8.58 -19.46 -9.52
N VAL A 9 -9.23 -19.35 -8.36
CA VAL A 9 -10.18 -20.36 -7.89
C VAL A 9 -11.58 -19.95 -8.32
N VAL A 10 -12.23 -20.77 -9.15
CA VAL A 10 -13.64 -20.60 -9.55
C VAL A 10 -14.48 -21.55 -8.71
N ALA A 11 -15.39 -20.99 -7.92
CA ALA A 11 -16.13 -21.75 -6.93
C ALA A 11 -17.64 -21.51 -6.92
N LYS A 12 -18.38 -22.54 -6.48
CA LYS A 12 -19.83 -22.53 -6.32
C LYS A 12 -20.20 -22.79 -4.87
N PRO A 13 -20.50 -21.74 -4.09
CA PRO A 13 -20.82 -21.90 -2.69
C PRO A 13 -22.24 -22.44 -2.47
N GLY A 14 -22.44 -23.17 -1.38
CA GLY A 14 -23.75 -23.63 -0.91
C GLY A 14 -24.35 -24.73 -1.81
N LEU A 15 -25.67 -24.89 -1.84
CA LEU A 15 -26.31 -26.01 -2.55
C LEU A 15 -26.55 -25.77 -4.05
N ASP A 16 -25.94 -24.72 -4.62
CA ASP A 16 -26.20 -24.33 -6.00
C ASP A 16 -25.67 -25.37 -7.01
N GLY A 17 -26.61 -25.93 -7.80
CA GLY A 17 -26.32 -26.92 -8.84
C GLY A 17 -26.03 -26.34 -10.22
N HIS A 18 -26.15 -25.02 -10.43
CA HIS A 18 -26.00 -24.42 -11.75
C HIS A 18 -24.52 -24.22 -12.09
N ASP A 19 -23.95 -25.03 -12.96
CA ASP A 19 -22.50 -25.00 -13.25
C ASP A 19 -22.12 -24.35 -14.58
N ARG A 20 -23.07 -24.18 -15.51
CA ARG A 20 -22.77 -23.71 -16.88
C ARG A 20 -22.01 -22.39 -16.90
N GLY A 21 -22.48 -21.39 -16.15
CA GLY A 21 -21.83 -20.08 -16.07
C GLY A 21 -20.41 -20.18 -15.53
N ALA A 22 -20.23 -20.87 -14.40
CA ALA A 22 -18.91 -21.07 -13.79
C ALA A 22 -17.93 -21.80 -14.70
N LYS A 23 -18.39 -22.83 -15.44
CA LYS A 23 -17.57 -23.57 -16.41
C LYS A 23 -17.15 -22.72 -17.61
N VAL A 24 -18.06 -21.90 -18.14
CA VAL A 24 -17.76 -20.98 -19.25
C VAL A 24 -16.73 -19.94 -18.83
N VAL A 25 -16.91 -19.33 -17.65
CA VAL A 25 -15.92 -18.39 -17.08
C VAL A 25 -14.58 -19.09 -16.84
N ALA A 26 -14.57 -20.27 -16.22
CA ALA A 26 -13.34 -21.03 -15.99
C ALA A 26 -12.62 -21.43 -17.29
N GLN A 27 -13.35 -21.64 -18.39
CA GLN A 27 -12.72 -21.86 -19.70
C GLN A 27 -12.13 -20.56 -20.25
N ALA A 28 -12.89 -19.47 -20.25
CA ALA A 28 -12.42 -18.17 -20.77
C ALA A 28 -11.16 -17.67 -20.04
N LEU A 29 -11.09 -17.85 -18.72
CA LEU A 29 -9.90 -17.50 -17.91
C LEU A 29 -8.68 -18.36 -18.27
N ARG A 30 -8.87 -19.66 -18.55
CA ARG A 30 -7.79 -20.54 -19.03
C ARG A 30 -7.32 -20.15 -20.42
N ASP A 31 -8.26 -19.82 -21.31
CA ASP A 31 -7.95 -19.36 -22.68
C ASP A 31 -7.18 -18.03 -22.67
N ALA A 32 -7.36 -17.21 -21.63
CA ALA A 32 -6.59 -15.98 -21.37
C ALA A 32 -5.21 -16.23 -20.72
N GLY A 33 -4.82 -17.49 -20.47
CA GLY A 33 -3.52 -17.85 -19.91
C GLY A 33 -3.44 -17.83 -18.38
N MET A 34 -4.57 -17.80 -17.67
CA MET A 34 -4.63 -17.92 -16.21
C MET A 34 -4.61 -19.39 -15.77
N GLU A 35 -4.05 -19.64 -14.58
CA GLU A 35 -4.12 -20.95 -13.94
C GLU A 35 -5.44 -21.05 -13.15
N VAL A 36 -6.34 -21.93 -13.60
CA VAL A 36 -7.71 -21.98 -13.06
C VAL A 36 -8.00 -23.28 -12.34
N ILE A 37 -8.41 -23.18 -11.08
CA ILE A 37 -8.86 -24.28 -10.24
C ILE A 37 -10.38 -24.16 -10.10
N TYR A 38 -11.11 -25.11 -10.70
CA TYR A 38 -12.57 -25.19 -10.52
C TYR A 38 -12.90 -26.15 -9.38
N THR A 39 -13.51 -25.64 -8.31
CA THR A 39 -13.78 -26.44 -7.08
C THR A 39 -14.90 -27.46 -7.24
N GLY A 40 -15.61 -27.45 -8.37
CA GLY A 40 -16.84 -28.21 -8.52
C GLY A 40 -18.03 -27.58 -7.80
N LEU A 41 -19.12 -28.33 -7.73
CA LEU A 41 -20.38 -27.90 -7.13
C LEU A 41 -20.35 -28.10 -5.61
N ARG A 42 -21.29 -27.42 -4.94
CA ARG A 42 -21.67 -27.68 -3.55
C ARG A 42 -20.57 -27.52 -2.51
N GLN A 43 -19.76 -26.47 -2.66
CA GLN A 43 -18.69 -26.18 -1.71
C GLN A 43 -19.19 -25.28 -0.58
N THR A 44 -18.76 -25.54 0.64
CA THR A 44 -18.97 -24.60 1.76
C THR A 44 -17.98 -23.44 1.64
N PRO A 45 -18.27 -22.26 2.22
CA PRO A 45 -17.32 -21.16 2.25
C PRO A 45 -15.94 -21.56 2.83
N ALA A 46 -15.93 -22.36 3.89
CA ALA A 46 -14.69 -22.87 4.49
C ALA A 46 -13.87 -23.74 3.53
N GLN A 47 -14.51 -24.61 2.74
CA GLN A 47 -13.81 -25.41 1.73
C GLN A 47 -13.23 -24.54 0.60
N ILE A 48 -13.94 -23.48 0.20
CA ILE A 48 -13.44 -22.54 -0.82
C ILE A 48 -12.20 -21.80 -0.31
N VAL A 49 -12.23 -21.35 0.94
CA VAL A 49 -11.08 -20.69 1.59
C VAL A 49 -9.89 -21.65 1.67
N GLU A 50 -10.12 -22.90 2.06
CA GLU A 50 -9.06 -23.92 2.13
C GLU A 50 -8.40 -24.16 0.76
N VAL A 51 -9.20 -24.29 -0.31
CA VAL A 51 -8.67 -24.43 -1.68
C VAL A 51 -7.89 -23.18 -2.09
N ALA A 52 -8.38 -21.98 -1.78
CA ALA A 52 -7.67 -20.74 -2.09
C ALA A 52 -6.30 -20.66 -1.40
N ILE A 53 -6.17 -21.18 -0.18
CA ILE A 53 -4.89 -21.26 0.54
C ILE A 53 -3.98 -22.30 -0.11
N GLN A 54 -4.48 -23.52 -0.33
CA GLN A 54 -3.70 -24.63 -0.87
C GLN A 54 -3.13 -24.33 -2.26
N GLU A 55 -3.92 -23.62 -3.08
CA GLU A 55 -3.56 -23.27 -4.45
C GLU A 55 -2.82 -21.93 -4.56
N ASP A 56 -2.62 -21.22 -3.43
CA ASP A 56 -2.03 -19.87 -3.39
C ASP A 56 -2.72 -18.94 -4.40
N ALA A 57 -4.05 -18.92 -4.31
CA ALA A 57 -4.94 -18.24 -5.22
C ALA A 57 -4.81 -16.73 -5.08
N GLN A 58 -4.72 -16.04 -6.22
CA GLN A 58 -4.72 -14.58 -6.28
C GLN A 58 -6.13 -14.02 -6.50
N VAL A 59 -7.02 -14.84 -7.06
CA VAL A 59 -8.42 -14.50 -7.33
C VAL A 59 -9.33 -15.63 -6.86
N VAL A 60 -10.46 -15.29 -6.22
CA VAL A 60 -11.56 -16.20 -5.95
C VAL A 60 -12.82 -15.69 -6.66
N ALA A 61 -13.24 -16.38 -7.71
CA ALA A 61 -14.43 -16.06 -8.49
C ALA A 61 -15.62 -16.94 -8.04
N LEU A 62 -16.58 -16.34 -7.35
CA LEU A 62 -17.75 -17.01 -6.80
C LEU A 62 -18.95 -16.92 -7.76
N SER A 63 -19.66 -18.03 -7.96
CA SER A 63 -20.86 -18.09 -8.79
C SER A 63 -22.09 -18.53 -8.00
N SER A 64 -23.17 -17.73 -8.04
CA SER A 64 -24.45 -18.01 -7.38
C SER A 64 -25.65 -17.72 -8.30
N LEU A 65 -26.52 -18.71 -8.48
CA LEU A 65 -27.82 -18.61 -9.13
C LEU A 65 -28.97 -19.03 -8.19
N SER A 66 -28.65 -19.41 -6.95
CA SER A 66 -29.61 -19.90 -5.95
C SER A 66 -30.19 -18.80 -5.05
N GLY A 67 -29.75 -17.55 -5.21
CA GLY A 67 -30.12 -16.43 -4.34
C GLY A 67 -29.38 -16.40 -2.99
N ALA A 68 -28.42 -17.31 -2.76
CA ALA A 68 -27.69 -17.39 -1.50
C ALA A 68 -26.43 -16.50 -1.44
N HIS A 69 -26.21 -15.63 -2.43
CA HIS A 69 -25.01 -14.80 -2.55
C HIS A 69 -24.79 -13.88 -1.35
N SER A 70 -25.85 -13.21 -0.86
CA SER A 70 -25.76 -12.27 0.27
C SER A 70 -25.35 -12.95 1.57
N ALA A 71 -25.59 -14.25 1.72
CA ALA A 71 -25.12 -15.01 2.88
C ALA A 71 -23.73 -15.60 2.67
N LEU A 72 -23.44 -16.13 1.49
CA LEU A 72 -22.28 -17.00 1.27
C LEU A 72 -21.03 -16.24 0.80
N PHE A 73 -21.16 -15.19 0.00
CA PHE A 73 -19.99 -14.44 -0.49
C PHE A 73 -19.26 -13.72 0.65
N PRO A 74 -19.95 -13.01 1.58
CA PRO A 74 -19.28 -12.40 2.73
C PRO A 74 -18.51 -13.40 3.59
N GLN A 75 -19.06 -14.61 3.81
CA GLN A 75 -18.39 -15.65 4.59
C GLN A 75 -17.07 -16.12 3.95
N VAL A 76 -16.99 -16.17 2.61
CA VAL A 76 -15.73 -16.48 1.92
C VAL A 76 -14.73 -15.34 2.11
N VAL A 77 -15.16 -14.08 1.94
CA VAL A 77 -14.29 -12.90 2.12
C VAL A 77 -13.74 -12.84 3.56
N GLU A 78 -14.61 -13.01 4.55
CA GLU A 78 -14.23 -13.04 5.96
C GLU A 78 -13.27 -14.19 6.26
N GLY A 79 -13.54 -15.38 5.73
CA GLY A 79 -12.67 -16.55 5.89
C GLY A 79 -11.26 -16.33 5.31
N LEU A 80 -11.16 -15.75 4.11
CA LEU A 80 -9.87 -15.39 3.50
C LEU A 80 -9.10 -14.38 4.37
N ARG A 81 -9.78 -13.33 4.84
CA ARG A 81 -9.19 -12.29 5.70
C ARG A 81 -8.71 -12.86 7.04
N ALA A 82 -9.49 -13.77 7.65
CA ALA A 82 -9.14 -14.42 8.91
C ALA A 82 -7.87 -15.28 8.78
N GLN A 83 -7.59 -15.80 7.59
CA GLN A 83 -6.39 -16.59 7.28
C GLN A 83 -5.21 -15.71 6.79
N GLY A 84 -5.36 -14.39 6.79
CA GLY A 84 -4.31 -13.45 6.37
C GLY A 84 -4.25 -13.17 4.87
N LEU A 85 -5.14 -13.76 4.06
CA LEU A 85 -5.21 -13.60 2.61
C LEU A 85 -5.98 -12.32 2.24
N LYS A 86 -5.50 -11.17 2.70
CA LYS A 86 -6.20 -9.87 2.53
C LYS A 86 -6.12 -9.32 1.10
N ASP A 87 -5.13 -9.76 0.33
CA ASP A 87 -4.85 -9.26 -1.02
C ASP A 87 -5.50 -10.12 -2.12
N VAL A 88 -6.24 -11.17 -1.76
CA VAL A 88 -6.96 -12.01 -2.71
C VAL A 88 -8.16 -11.25 -3.28
N LEU A 89 -8.20 -11.12 -4.61
CA LEU A 89 -9.30 -10.48 -5.31
C LEU A 89 -10.53 -11.40 -5.32
N VAL A 90 -11.61 -11.02 -4.63
CA VAL A 90 -12.87 -11.78 -4.65
C VAL A 90 -13.82 -11.17 -5.66
N LEU A 91 -14.29 -11.98 -6.61
CA LEU A 91 -15.28 -11.61 -7.63
C LEU A 91 -16.57 -12.39 -7.40
N GLY A 92 -17.71 -11.79 -7.71
CA GLY A 92 -19.01 -12.45 -7.65
C GLY A 92 -19.68 -12.50 -9.02
N GLY A 93 -20.52 -13.50 -9.26
CA GLY A 93 -21.34 -13.53 -10.46
C GLY A 93 -22.50 -14.51 -10.40
N GLY A 94 -23.38 -14.41 -11.40
CA GLY A 94 -24.62 -15.19 -11.50
C GLY A 94 -25.85 -14.30 -11.42
N VAL A 95 -26.99 -14.83 -10.96
CA VAL A 95 -28.26 -14.06 -10.89
C VAL A 95 -28.30 -13.34 -9.55
N ILE A 96 -27.75 -12.12 -9.55
CA ILE A 96 -27.65 -11.26 -8.36
C ILE A 96 -28.47 -9.99 -8.61
N PRO A 97 -29.50 -9.69 -7.79
CA PRO A 97 -30.28 -8.45 -7.87
C PRO A 97 -29.41 -7.21 -7.68
N ASP A 98 -29.72 -6.14 -8.40
CA ASP A 98 -28.97 -4.86 -8.34
C ASP A 98 -28.95 -4.29 -6.91
N ASP A 99 -30.03 -4.47 -6.14
CA ASP A 99 -30.14 -4.01 -4.75
C ASP A 99 -29.18 -4.74 -3.79
N ASP A 100 -28.72 -5.95 -4.13
CA ASP A 100 -27.79 -6.72 -3.30
C ASP A 100 -26.31 -6.36 -3.60
N ILE A 101 -26.03 -5.77 -4.76
CA ILE A 101 -24.66 -5.48 -5.21
C ILE A 101 -23.91 -4.53 -4.25
N PRO A 102 -24.49 -3.40 -3.79
CA PRO A 102 -23.81 -2.51 -2.85
C PRO A 102 -23.36 -3.21 -1.57
N PHE A 103 -24.22 -4.06 -1.01
CA PHE A 103 -23.91 -4.84 0.18
C PHE A 103 -22.76 -5.82 -0.05
N LEU A 104 -22.75 -6.53 -1.19
CA LEU A 104 -21.66 -7.44 -1.54
C LEU A 104 -20.32 -6.70 -1.73
N LYS A 105 -20.35 -5.51 -2.35
CA LYS A 105 -19.16 -4.66 -2.51
C LYS A 105 -18.62 -4.18 -1.16
N GLU A 106 -19.49 -3.75 -0.27
CA GLU A 106 -19.11 -3.36 1.10
C GLU A 106 -18.53 -4.55 1.89
N ALA A 107 -19.08 -5.75 1.72
CA ALA A 107 -18.57 -6.97 2.32
C ALA A 107 -17.16 -7.35 1.82
N GLY A 108 -16.72 -6.81 0.68
CA GLY A 108 -15.39 -6.98 0.11
C GLY A 108 -15.32 -7.82 -1.16
N VAL A 109 -16.45 -8.03 -1.84
CA VAL A 109 -16.46 -8.53 -3.22
C VAL A 109 -16.12 -7.37 -4.15
N ALA A 110 -15.03 -7.46 -4.90
CA ALA A 110 -14.50 -6.32 -5.66
C ALA A 110 -15.41 -5.94 -6.84
N GLU A 111 -15.95 -6.94 -7.55
CA GLU A 111 -16.89 -6.69 -8.66
C GLU A 111 -17.90 -7.84 -8.81
N ILE A 112 -19.09 -7.50 -9.32
CA ILE A 112 -20.21 -8.42 -9.57
C ILE A 112 -20.52 -8.47 -11.07
N PHE A 113 -20.48 -9.68 -11.64
CA PHE A 113 -20.79 -9.95 -13.04
C PHE A 113 -22.14 -10.68 -13.18
N THR A 114 -23.15 -9.97 -13.67
CA THR A 114 -24.53 -10.45 -13.81
C THR A 114 -24.77 -11.13 -15.17
N PRO A 115 -25.95 -11.76 -15.41
CA PRO A 115 -26.20 -12.49 -16.65
C PRO A 115 -26.09 -11.57 -17.87
N GLY A 116 -25.38 -12.03 -18.90
CA GLY A 116 -25.11 -11.25 -20.12
C GLY A 116 -23.74 -10.58 -20.16
N THR A 117 -23.00 -10.56 -19.05
CA THR A 117 -21.59 -10.11 -19.03
C THR A 117 -20.75 -10.89 -20.04
N ASP A 118 -19.95 -10.20 -20.84
CA ASP A 118 -18.98 -10.82 -21.73
C ASP A 118 -17.82 -11.38 -20.92
N THR A 119 -17.41 -12.63 -21.17
CA THR A 119 -16.28 -13.22 -20.43
C THR A 119 -14.97 -12.46 -20.63
N ARG A 120 -14.84 -11.72 -21.74
CA ARG A 120 -13.69 -10.83 -22.01
C ARG A 120 -13.62 -9.68 -21.01
N ASP A 121 -14.76 -9.20 -20.51
CA ASP A 121 -14.80 -8.12 -19.51
C ASP A 121 -14.30 -8.64 -18.15
N ILE A 122 -14.63 -9.88 -17.79
CA ILE A 122 -14.13 -10.53 -16.56
C ILE A 122 -12.62 -10.72 -16.65
N VAL A 123 -12.12 -11.21 -17.80
CA VAL A 123 -10.68 -11.35 -18.07
C VAL A 123 -9.98 -9.99 -17.97
N ALA A 124 -10.52 -8.96 -18.64
CA ALA A 124 -9.95 -7.62 -18.65
C ALA A 124 -9.91 -7.01 -17.25
N TYR A 125 -10.97 -7.18 -16.44
CA TYR A 125 -11.00 -6.70 -15.06
C TYR A 125 -9.89 -7.33 -14.20
N ILE A 126 -9.69 -8.65 -14.32
CA ILE A 126 -8.63 -9.35 -13.59
C ILE A 126 -7.25 -8.88 -14.10
N GLU A 127 -7.04 -8.84 -15.42
CA GLU A 127 -5.77 -8.37 -15.97
C GLU A 127 -5.45 -6.92 -15.62
N GLU A 128 -6.45 -6.03 -15.61
CA GLU A 128 -6.28 -4.65 -15.20
C GLU A 128 -5.92 -4.55 -13.71
N HIS A 129 -6.53 -5.38 -12.86
CA HIS A 129 -6.20 -5.43 -11.44
C HIS A 129 -4.72 -5.81 -11.20
N PHE A 130 -4.17 -6.77 -11.93
CA PHE A 130 -2.80 -7.27 -11.72
C PHE A 130 -1.73 -6.63 -12.61
N TYR A 131 -2.10 -6.21 -13.82
CA TYR A 131 -1.20 -5.71 -14.86
C TYR A 131 -1.58 -4.35 -15.41
N GLY A 132 -2.70 -3.78 -14.98
CA GLY A 132 -3.10 -2.42 -15.33
C GLY A 132 -2.09 -1.39 -14.81
N PRO A 133 -2.17 -0.15 -15.31
CA PRO A 133 -1.33 0.93 -14.82
C PRO A 133 -1.59 1.13 -13.33
N LYS A 134 -0.60 0.79 -12.48
CA LYS A 134 -0.65 1.14 -11.06
C LYS A 134 -0.83 2.66 -10.94
N LYS A 135 -1.68 3.11 -10.00
CA LYS A 135 -1.80 4.54 -9.66
C LYS A 135 -0.39 5.09 -9.48
N LYS A 136 -0.08 6.21 -10.15
CA LYS A 136 1.21 6.86 -9.94
C LYS A 136 1.31 7.26 -8.47
N PRO A 137 2.43 7.02 -7.79
CA PRO A 137 2.60 7.45 -6.42
C PRO A 137 2.50 8.98 -6.38
N GLU A 138 1.94 9.53 -5.33
CA GLU A 138 1.67 10.96 -5.19
C GLU A 138 2.49 11.57 -4.07
N ILE A 139 2.95 12.80 -4.29
CA ILE A 139 3.44 13.65 -3.20
C ILE A 139 2.21 14.30 -2.58
N LEU A 140 2.05 14.18 -1.27
CA LEU A 140 0.82 14.60 -0.58
C LEU A 140 0.98 16.00 0.00
N HIS A 141 2.00 16.21 0.83
CA HIS A 141 2.33 17.49 1.47
C HIS A 141 3.77 17.45 1.97
N ILE A 142 4.26 18.58 2.50
CA ILE A 142 5.50 18.63 3.28
C ILE A 142 5.25 17.87 4.57
N ASP A 143 6.00 16.81 4.84
CA ASP A 143 5.93 16.08 6.11
C ASP A 143 6.62 16.87 7.21
N HIS A 144 7.88 17.20 7.01
CA HIS A 144 8.67 17.92 7.99
C HIS A 144 9.82 18.71 7.36
N VAL A 145 10.38 19.63 8.15
CA VAL A 145 11.61 20.35 7.84
C VAL A 145 12.64 20.03 8.91
N GLY A 146 13.72 19.36 8.50
CA GLY A 146 14.85 19.06 9.37
C GLY A 146 15.76 20.27 9.53
N ILE A 147 16.01 20.69 10.78
CA ILE A 147 16.86 21.82 11.12
C ILE A 147 18.02 21.33 11.99
N ALA A 148 19.23 21.42 11.46
CA ALA A 148 20.45 21.05 12.15
C ALA A 148 20.84 22.10 13.19
N VAL A 149 21.02 21.67 14.43
CA VAL A 149 21.41 22.50 15.59
C VAL A 149 22.57 21.86 16.36
N LYS A 150 23.38 22.69 17.02
CA LYS A 150 24.51 22.24 17.85
C LYS A 150 24.10 21.86 19.27
N ASP A 151 23.04 22.49 19.77
CA ASP A 151 22.51 22.27 21.12
C ASP A 151 20.99 22.11 21.03
N LEU A 152 20.55 20.85 21.08
CA LEU A 152 19.14 20.50 20.97
C LEU A 152 18.30 21.13 22.09
N LYS A 153 18.86 21.20 23.30
CA LYS A 153 18.15 21.71 24.47
C LYS A 153 17.90 23.21 24.36
N ALA A 154 18.91 23.97 23.93
CA ALA A 154 18.78 25.41 23.69
C ALA A 154 17.78 25.70 22.56
N ALA A 155 17.83 24.91 21.47
CA ALA A 155 16.90 25.05 20.36
C ALA A 155 15.46 24.75 20.78
N ILE A 156 15.20 23.63 21.47
CA ILE A 156 13.87 23.30 22.02
C ILE A 156 13.37 24.46 22.89
N ALA A 157 14.19 24.96 23.81
CA ALA A 157 13.79 26.05 24.70
C ALA A 157 13.39 27.33 23.92
N PHE A 158 14.06 27.64 22.82
CA PHE A 158 13.70 28.76 21.95
C PHE A 158 12.34 28.52 21.26
N TYR A 159 12.16 27.37 20.62
CA TYR A 159 10.92 27.08 19.91
C TYR A 159 9.71 26.99 20.86
N GLU A 160 9.86 26.40 22.04
CA GLU A 160 8.77 26.30 23.00
C GLU A 160 8.44 27.64 23.65
N ASN A 161 9.45 28.36 24.16
CA ASN A 161 9.21 29.52 25.03
C ASN A 161 9.10 30.84 24.26
N VAL A 162 9.67 30.93 23.05
CA VAL A 162 9.70 32.17 22.25
C VAL A 162 8.75 32.06 21.06
N ILE A 163 8.84 30.98 20.28
CA ILE A 163 7.98 30.78 19.10
C ILE A 163 6.60 30.25 19.50
N GLY A 164 6.52 29.41 20.54
CA GLY A 164 5.27 28.84 21.06
C GLY A 164 4.90 27.47 20.50
N ILE A 165 5.86 26.72 19.91
CA ILE A 165 5.64 25.37 19.39
C ILE A 165 6.19 24.36 20.39
N LYS A 166 5.34 23.45 20.87
CA LYS A 166 5.72 22.45 21.88
C LYS A 166 6.51 21.31 21.26
N CYS A 167 7.58 20.90 21.94
CA CYS A 167 8.24 19.64 21.66
C CYS A 167 7.40 18.49 22.22
N THR A 168 7.02 17.54 21.37
CA THR A 168 6.16 16.41 21.75
C THR A 168 6.94 15.16 22.11
N ALA A 169 8.13 14.98 21.52
CA ALA A 169 9.00 13.85 21.80
C ALA A 169 10.45 14.16 21.39
N ILE A 170 11.37 13.39 21.97
CA ILE A 170 12.76 13.32 21.56
C ILE A 170 13.09 11.86 21.31
N GLU A 171 13.65 11.57 20.13
CA GLU A 171 14.07 10.22 19.73
C GLU A 171 15.54 10.24 19.35
N GLU A 172 16.28 9.21 19.75
CA GLU A 172 17.62 8.96 19.25
C GLU A 172 17.55 7.89 18.17
N VAL A 173 18.19 8.14 17.03
CA VAL A 173 18.26 7.22 15.89
C VAL A 173 19.72 6.80 15.72
N PRO A 174 20.18 5.73 16.42
CA PRO A 174 21.61 5.39 16.51
C PRO A 174 22.25 5.09 15.16
N GLU A 175 21.51 4.44 14.25
CA GLU A 175 21.98 4.11 12.90
C GLU A 175 22.35 5.36 12.09
N GLN A 176 21.69 6.49 12.39
CA GLN A 176 21.91 7.77 11.74
C GLN A 176 22.76 8.73 12.58
N LYS A 177 23.12 8.34 13.81
CA LYS A 177 23.90 9.14 14.76
C LYS A 177 23.29 10.53 15.01
N VAL A 178 21.98 10.57 15.15
CA VAL A 178 21.21 11.80 15.33
C VAL A 178 20.20 11.64 16.45
N ARG A 179 20.00 12.72 17.20
CA ARG A 179 18.88 12.92 18.10
C ARG A 179 17.93 13.92 17.48
N VAL A 180 16.65 13.59 17.46
CA VAL A 180 15.59 14.33 16.81
C VAL A 180 14.60 14.80 17.87
N ALA A 181 14.28 16.09 17.88
CA ALA A 181 13.15 16.61 18.64
C ALA A 181 12.02 16.99 17.67
N PHE A 182 10.80 16.58 18.00
CA PHE A 182 9.63 16.72 17.14
C PHE A 182 8.76 17.89 17.60
N LEU A 183 8.52 18.85 16.71
CA LEU A 183 7.76 20.07 16.98
C LEU A 183 6.62 20.23 15.96
N PRO A 184 5.44 19.62 16.22
CA PRO A 184 4.30 19.65 15.31
C PRO A 184 3.81 21.07 15.03
N SER A 185 3.54 21.37 13.76
CA SER A 185 3.22 22.71 13.26
C SER A 185 2.14 22.63 12.17
N GLY A 186 0.89 22.38 12.57
CA GLY A 186 -0.22 22.14 11.65
C GLY A 186 -0.13 20.75 11.04
N ASP A 187 -0.18 20.65 9.71
CA ASP A 187 -0.09 19.39 8.96
C ASP A 187 1.36 18.94 8.70
N ALA A 188 2.34 19.74 9.10
CA ALA A 188 3.77 19.46 8.99
C ALA A 188 4.47 19.54 10.36
N GLU A 189 5.74 19.18 10.41
CA GLU A 189 6.55 19.18 11.62
C GLU A 189 7.90 19.90 11.42
N VAL A 190 8.40 20.54 12.47
CA VAL A 190 9.81 20.94 12.54
C VAL A 190 10.54 19.86 13.30
N GLU A 191 11.59 19.30 12.70
CA GLU A 191 12.46 18.32 13.33
C GLU A 191 13.81 18.97 13.64
N LEU A 192 14.12 19.17 14.93
CA LEU A 192 15.43 19.67 15.35
C LEU A 192 16.41 18.50 15.45
N LEU A 193 17.54 18.62 14.77
CA LEU A 193 18.51 17.54 14.57
C LEU A 193 19.83 17.89 15.25
N GLU A 194 20.22 17.09 16.24
CA GLU A 194 21.52 17.18 16.92
C GLU A 194 22.33 15.91 16.64
N SER A 195 23.60 16.08 16.23
CA SER A 195 24.48 14.94 15.99
C SER A 195 24.89 14.29 17.31
N THR A 196 24.74 12.97 17.44
CA THR A 196 25.25 12.22 18.60
C THR A 196 26.72 11.78 18.42
N ASP A 197 27.27 11.99 17.23
CA ASP A 197 28.65 11.69 16.87
C ASP A 197 29.27 12.90 16.14
N PRO A 198 30.50 13.35 16.48
CA PRO A 198 31.21 14.42 15.78
C PRO A 198 31.42 14.17 14.27
N GLU A 199 31.46 12.90 13.86
CA GLU A 199 31.59 12.48 12.46
C GLU A 199 30.23 12.16 11.81
N GLY A 200 29.13 12.41 12.54
CA GLY A 200 27.76 12.19 12.07
C GLY A 200 27.35 13.13 10.92
N PRO A 201 26.30 12.77 10.16
CA PRO A 201 25.85 13.57 9.02
C PRO A 201 25.49 15.02 9.38
N ILE A 202 24.86 15.22 10.55
CA ILE A 202 24.45 16.54 11.03
C ILE A 202 25.66 17.39 11.46
N ALA A 203 26.62 16.81 12.18
CA ALA A 203 27.86 17.51 12.51
C ALA A 203 28.63 17.95 11.26
N LYS A 204 28.72 17.07 10.25
CA LYS A 204 29.34 17.39 8.95
C LYS A 204 28.60 18.49 8.19
N PHE A 205 27.26 18.47 8.22
CA PHE A 205 26.46 19.55 7.64
C PHE A 205 26.75 20.89 8.32
N ILE A 206 26.73 20.94 9.65
CA ILE A 206 26.97 22.17 10.43
C ILE A 206 28.38 22.70 10.21
N ALA A 207 29.39 21.82 10.15
CA ALA A 207 30.77 22.22 9.89
C ALA A 207 30.94 22.91 8.53
N LYS A 208 30.15 22.48 7.53
CA LYS A 208 30.20 23.02 6.17
C LYS A 208 29.33 24.27 5.97
N ASN A 209 28.14 24.29 6.57
CA ASN A 209 27.08 25.26 6.22
C ASN A 209 26.61 26.12 7.40
N GLY A 210 27.01 25.79 8.64
CA GLY A 210 26.41 26.33 9.86
C GLY A 210 25.12 25.61 10.27
N GLU A 211 24.52 26.05 11.38
CA GLU A 211 23.19 25.60 11.81
C GLU A 211 22.12 26.14 10.86
N GLY A 212 21.04 25.38 10.64
CA GLY A 212 19.97 25.77 9.73
C GLY A 212 19.23 24.60 9.10
N ILE A 213 18.39 24.89 8.11
CA ILE A 213 17.60 23.89 7.39
C ILE A 213 18.54 22.92 6.67
N GLN A 214 18.43 21.65 7.03
CA GLN A 214 19.25 20.57 6.48
C GLN A 214 18.53 19.86 5.33
N HIS A 215 17.23 19.59 5.47
CA HIS A 215 16.40 19.00 4.42
C HIS A 215 14.94 19.45 4.50
N VAL A 216 14.20 19.18 3.42
CA VAL A 216 12.73 19.22 3.39
C VAL A 216 12.23 17.83 3.05
N ALA A 217 11.33 17.29 3.87
CA ALA A 217 10.72 15.99 3.68
C ALA A 217 9.32 16.11 3.10
N TYR A 218 9.01 15.27 2.11
CA TYR A 218 7.69 15.20 1.50
C TYR A 218 7.03 13.86 1.80
N ARG A 219 5.77 13.92 2.24
CA ARG A 219 4.95 12.73 2.44
C ARG A 219 4.61 12.09 1.10
N VAL A 220 4.78 10.77 1.01
CA VAL A 220 4.37 9.96 -0.15
C VAL A 220 3.41 8.84 0.26
N ASP A 221 2.54 8.43 -0.65
CA ASP A 221 1.60 7.32 -0.44
C ASP A 221 2.24 5.93 -0.66
N ASP A 222 3.16 5.83 -1.63
CA ASP A 222 3.98 4.64 -1.90
C ASP A 222 5.42 5.02 -2.25
N LEU A 223 6.32 4.84 -1.28
CA LEU A 223 7.74 5.20 -1.35
C LEU A 223 8.52 4.31 -2.28
N GLU A 224 8.26 3.00 -2.29
CA GLU A 224 8.95 2.08 -3.19
C GLU A 224 8.60 2.40 -4.64
N ALA A 225 7.31 2.58 -4.93
CA ALA A 225 6.87 2.97 -6.26
C ALA A 225 7.44 4.34 -6.67
N LYS A 226 7.50 5.31 -5.73
CA LYS A 226 8.02 6.65 -6.02
C LYS A 226 9.52 6.63 -6.33
N LEU A 227 10.31 5.84 -5.60
CA LEU A 227 11.74 5.68 -5.89
C LEU A 227 11.97 5.06 -7.27
N GLU A 228 11.18 4.04 -7.63
CA GLU A 228 11.25 3.43 -8.96
C GLU A 228 10.84 4.39 -10.08
N GLU A 229 9.83 5.25 -9.84
CA GLU A 229 9.45 6.33 -10.77
C GLU A 229 10.60 7.32 -10.97
N LEU A 230 11.19 7.81 -9.88
CA LEU A 230 12.28 8.79 -9.91
C LEU A 230 13.53 8.21 -10.58
N LYS A 231 13.84 6.94 -10.33
CA LYS A 231 14.95 6.22 -10.96
C LYS A 231 14.76 6.10 -12.46
N LYS A 232 13.55 5.77 -12.92
CA LYS A 232 13.21 5.74 -14.36
C LYS A 232 13.31 7.13 -15.01
N ALA A 233 13.00 8.18 -14.26
CA ALA A 233 13.18 9.56 -14.68
C ALA A 233 14.64 10.05 -14.62
N GLY A 234 15.58 9.22 -14.16
CA GLY A 234 17.01 9.54 -14.09
C GLY A 234 17.38 10.47 -12.93
N VAL A 235 16.54 10.59 -11.91
CA VAL A 235 16.82 11.42 -10.72
C VAL A 235 17.89 10.72 -9.86
N PRO A 236 19.01 11.38 -9.54
CA PRO A 236 20.02 10.83 -8.63
C PRO A 236 19.48 10.62 -7.20
N LEU A 237 19.51 9.37 -6.73
CA LEU A 237 19.06 9.00 -5.38
C LEU A 237 20.28 8.72 -4.47
N ILE A 238 20.18 9.09 -3.19
CA ILE A 238 21.12 8.62 -2.16
C ILE A 238 20.69 7.22 -1.73
N ASP A 239 19.43 7.09 -1.32
CA ASP A 239 18.87 5.83 -0.88
C ASP A 239 18.20 5.12 -2.07
N GLN A 240 18.72 3.94 -2.42
CA GLN A 240 18.18 3.11 -3.51
C GLN A 240 16.96 2.27 -3.06
N LYS A 241 16.75 2.14 -1.75
CA LYS A 241 15.63 1.45 -1.11
C LYS A 241 15.22 2.24 0.13
N PRO A 242 13.95 2.15 0.57
CA PRO A 242 13.53 2.71 1.85
C PRO A 242 14.39 2.18 3.01
N ARG A 243 14.59 3.03 4.02
CA ARG A 243 15.20 2.66 5.30
C ARG A 243 14.43 3.29 6.46
N ARG A 244 14.63 2.79 7.67
CA ARG A 244 13.91 3.32 8.84
C ARG A 244 14.40 4.73 9.20
N GLY A 245 13.46 5.66 9.30
CA GLY A 245 13.63 7.02 9.78
C GLY A 245 13.14 7.21 11.22
N ALA A 246 13.20 8.45 11.69
CA ALA A 246 12.64 8.85 12.97
C ALA A 246 11.10 8.77 12.94
N GLY A 247 10.45 8.69 14.10
CA GLY A 247 8.98 8.70 14.19
C GLY A 247 8.30 7.49 13.53
N GLY A 248 9.04 6.37 13.39
CA GLY A 248 8.54 5.14 12.79
C GLY A 248 8.29 5.20 11.28
N ALA A 249 8.77 6.23 10.58
CA ALA A 249 8.61 6.36 9.13
C ALA A 249 9.60 5.48 8.34
N ASP A 250 9.24 5.13 7.12
CA ASP A 250 10.17 4.67 6.10
C ASP A 250 10.57 5.88 5.24
N ILE A 251 11.87 6.08 5.05
CA ILE A 251 12.42 7.28 4.41
C ILE A 251 13.41 6.93 3.30
N ALA A 252 13.60 7.85 2.37
CA ALA A 252 14.67 7.81 1.38
C ALA A 252 15.09 9.21 0.95
N PHE A 253 16.40 9.45 0.89
CA PHE A 253 16.96 10.72 0.44
C PHE A 253 17.30 10.75 -1.05
N LEU A 254 17.01 11.88 -1.68
CA LEU A 254 17.44 12.22 -3.03
C LEU A 254 18.77 12.96 -2.96
N HIS A 255 19.62 12.79 -3.96
CA HIS A 255 20.91 13.47 -3.96
C HIS A 255 20.72 14.95 -4.35
N PRO A 256 21.33 15.91 -3.63
CA PRO A 256 21.25 17.36 -3.93
C PRO A 256 21.56 17.78 -5.38
N LYS A 257 22.27 16.94 -6.14
CA LYS A 257 22.57 17.18 -7.56
C LYS A 257 21.31 17.09 -8.44
N GLY A 258 20.35 16.25 -8.06
CA GLY A 258 19.06 16.08 -8.73
C GLY A 258 17.98 17.04 -8.24
N THR A 259 18.22 17.73 -7.13
CA THR A 259 17.23 18.54 -6.41
C THR A 259 17.75 19.97 -6.20
N PHE A 260 18.43 20.52 -7.21
CA PHE A 260 18.84 21.94 -7.24
C PHE A 260 19.59 22.43 -5.98
N GLY A 261 20.42 21.56 -5.39
CA GLY A 261 21.32 21.91 -4.28
C GLY A 261 20.77 21.72 -2.88
N HIS A 262 19.49 21.38 -2.69
CA HIS A 262 18.92 21.09 -1.37
C HIS A 262 18.68 19.60 -1.19
N LEU A 263 18.75 19.13 0.06
CA LEU A 263 18.48 17.73 0.38
C LEU A 263 16.97 17.52 0.47
N VAL A 264 16.46 16.55 -0.27
CA VAL A 264 15.04 16.16 -0.25
C VAL A 264 14.93 14.77 0.36
N GLU A 265 14.05 14.64 1.34
CA GLU A 265 13.62 13.36 1.89
C GLU A 265 12.22 13.02 1.35
N LEU A 266 12.00 11.75 1.01
CA LEU A 266 10.66 11.19 0.84
C LEU A 266 10.34 10.34 2.06
N CYS A 267 9.16 10.56 2.62
CA CYS A 267 8.76 9.94 3.88
C CYS A 267 7.39 9.26 3.74
N GLN A 268 7.31 7.99 4.09
CA GLN A 268 6.07 7.22 4.21
C GLN A 268 5.87 6.81 5.68
N ARG A 269 4.78 7.27 6.30
CA ARG A 269 4.43 6.91 7.67
C ARG A 269 3.41 5.76 7.72
N PRO A 270 3.47 4.89 8.73
CA PRO A 270 2.48 3.82 8.91
C PRO A 270 1.12 4.40 9.35
N GLY A 271 0.05 4.05 8.63
CA GLY A 271 -1.34 4.45 8.94
C GLY A 271 -2.04 5.13 7.75
N LYS A 272 -3.39 5.10 7.72
CA LYS A 272 -4.15 5.84 6.70
C LYS A 272 -3.91 7.34 6.86
N LEU A 273 -3.68 8.01 5.74
CA LEU A 273 -3.69 9.47 5.62
C LEU A 273 -4.98 9.98 6.28
N LYS A 274 -4.84 10.84 7.28
CA LYS A 274 -5.99 11.57 7.84
C LYS A 274 -6.31 12.76 6.97
#